data_AF-Q2F835-F1
#
_entry.id   AF-Q2F835-F1
#
_cell.length_a   1.000
_cell.length_b   1.000
_cell.length_c   1.000
_cell.angle_alpha   90.00
_cell.angle_beta   90.00
_cell.angle_gamma   90.00
#
_symmetry.space_group_name_H-M   'P 1'
#
loop_
_entity.id
_entity.type
_entity.pdbx_description
1 polymer ?
#
loop_
_entity_poly.entity_id
_entity_poly.type
_entity_poly.pdbx_seq_one_letter_code
_entity_poly.pdbx_strand_id
1 'polypeptide(L)'
;KKHLRWLKALPRVTPFYAVKCNDSKAIVKTLAATGTGFDCASKTEIQLVQSLGVPPERIIYANPCKQVSQIKYAANNGVQMMTFDSEVELMKVARAHPKAKLVLRIATDDSKAVCRLNVKFGATLRTSRLLLERAKELNIDVVGVSFHVGSGCT
;
A
#
# COMPACT_ATOMS: atom_id res chain seq x y z
N LYS A 1 -16.39 -18.07 -1.11
CA LYS A 1 -15.56 -19.14 -1.73
C LYS A 1 -14.08 -18.77 -1.88
N LYS A 2 -13.71 -17.71 -2.62
CA LYS A 2 -12.29 -17.32 -2.80
C LYS A 2 -11.55 -17.01 -1.49
N HIS A 3 -12.20 -16.32 -0.55
CA HIS A 3 -11.62 -16.03 0.77
C HIS A 3 -11.26 -17.30 1.56
N LEU A 4 -12.16 -18.28 1.63
CA LEU A 4 -11.87 -19.58 2.28
C LEU A 4 -10.68 -20.30 1.63
N ARG A 5 -10.58 -20.28 0.29
CA ARG A 5 -9.43 -20.86 -0.42
C ARG A 5 -8.13 -20.12 -0.06
N TRP A 6 -8.18 -18.80 0.06
CA TRP A 6 -7.03 -17.99 0.48
C TRP A 6 -6.55 -18.39 1.87
N LEU A 7 -7.44 -18.44 2.86
CA LEU A 7 -7.09 -18.81 4.23
C LEU A 7 -6.46 -20.21 4.33
N LYS A 8 -6.93 -21.15 3.50
CA LYS A 8 -6.35 -22.51 3.44
C LYS A 8 -4.98 -22.55 2.75
N ALA A 9 -4.83 -21.84 1.63
CA ALA A 9 -3.61 -21.91 0.82
C ALA A 9 -2.48 -21.01 1.37
N LEU A 10 -2.82 -19.90 2.02
CA LEU A 10 -1.88 -18.89 2.54
C LEU A 10 -2.23 -18.53 4.00
N PRO A 11 -2.15 -19.49 4.94
CA PRO A 11 -2.66 -19.31 6.32
C PRO A 11 -1.95 -18.22 7.12
N ARG A 12 -0.73 -17.83 6.71
CA ARG A 12 0.07 -16.78 7.36
C ARG A 12 -0.07 -15.40 6.70
N VAL A 13 -0.84 -15.29 5.61
CA VAL A 13 -0.91 -14.07 4.80
C VAL A 13 -2.30 -13.48 4.90
N THR A 14 -2.44 -12.35 5.58
CA THR A 14 -3.70 -11.61 5.63
C THR A 14 -3.94 -10.90 4.29
N PRO A 15 -5.07 -11.12 3.61
CA PRO A 15 -5.35 -10.48 2.33
C PRO A 15 -5.78 -9.02 2.53
N PHE A 16 -5.14 -8.12 1.81
CA PHE A 16 -5.59 -6.74 1.60
C PHE A 16 -6.10 -6.61 0.17
N TYR A 17 -7.41 -6.39 -0.01
CA TYR A 17 -8.03 -6.33 -1.32
C TYR A 17 -7.67 -5.02 -2.04
N ALA A 18 -7.12 -5.12 -3.25
CA ALA A 18 -6.81 -3.96 -4.07
C ALA A 18 -8.08 -3.34 -4.66
N VAL A 19 -8.56 -2.24 -4.07
CA VAL A 19 -9.87 -1.64 -4.39
C VAL A 19 -9.97 -1.24 -5.86
N LYS A 20 -8.91 -0.67 -6.43
CA LYS A 20 -8.75 -0.35 -7.87
C LYS A 20 -9.07 -1.49 -8.85
N CYS A 21 -9.08 -2.75 -8.41
CA CYS A 21 -9.42 -3.88 -9.27
C CYS A 21 -10.91 -3.93 -9.62
N ASN A 22 -11.78 -3.64 -8.64
CA ASN A 22 -13.22 -3.44 -8.79
C ASN A 22 -13.75 -2.74 -7.54
N ASP A 23 -14.05 -1.45 -7.68
CA ASP A 23 -14.48 -0.56 -6.61
C ASP A 23 -16.00 -0.55 -6.37
N SER A 24 -16.73 -1.51 -6.96
CA SER A 24 -18.16 -1.67 -6.71
C SER A 24 -18.44 -1.79 -5.21
N LYS A 25 -19.26 -0.87 -4.68
CA LYS A 25 -19.56 -0.78 -3.24
C LYS A 25 -20.05 -2.10 -2.64
N ALA A 26 -20.81 -2.91 -3.40
CA ALA A 26 -21.26 -4.23 -2.97
C ALA A 26 -20.11 -5.22 -2.72
N ILE A 27 -19.07 -5.19 -3.55
CA ILE A 27 -17.86 -6.02 -3.41
C ILE A 27 -17.10 -5.59 -2.15
N VAL A 28 -16.81 -4.29 -2.03
CA VAL A 28 -16.08 -3.75 -0.87
C VAL A 28 -16.84 -4.03 0.44
N LYS A 29 -18.16 -3.83 0.47
CA LYS A 29 -19.00 -4.14 1.64
C LYS A 29 -18.96 -5.62 2.02
N THR A 30 -19.03 -6.51 1.03
CA THR A 30 -18.95 -7.96 1.27
C THR A 30 -17.60 -8.35 1.87
N LEU A 31 -16.50 -7.82 1.32
CA LEU A 31 -15.14 -8.08 1.80
C LEU A 31 -14.88 -7.46 3.18
N ALA A 32 -15.47 -6.28 3.45
CA ALA A 32 -15.40 -5.63 4.75
C ALA A 32 -16.03 -6.48 5.84
N ALA A 33 -17.23 -7.03 5.59
CA ALA A 33 -17.93 -7.96 6.48
C ALA A 33 -17.19 -9.31 6.61
N THR A 34 -16.46 -9.73 5.58
CA THR A 34 -15.64 -10.96 5.61
C THR A 34 -14.36 -10.78 6.45
N GLY A 35 -13.92 -9.54 6.70
CA GLY A 35 -12.76 -9.25 7.56
C GLY A 35 -11.43 -9.05 6.82
N THR A 36 -11.43 -8.85 5.49
CA THR A 36 -10.17 -8.56 4.77
C THR A 36 -9.63 -7.16 5.08
N GLY A 37 -8.34 -6.93 4.85
CA GLY A 37 -7.80 -5.57 4.70
C GLY A 37 -8.11 -4.99 3.33
N PHE A 38 -7.68 -3.75 3.08
CA PHE A 38 -7.85 -3.03 1.82
C PHE A 38 -6.57 -2.29 1.42
N ASP A 39 -6.11 -2.56 0.20
CA ASP A 39 -5.09 -1.77 -0.51
C ASP A 39 -5.81 -0.66 -1.27
N CYS A 40 -5.65 0.57 -0.78
CA CYS A 40 -6.18 1.78 -1.40
C CYS A 40 -5.06 2.54 -2.12
N ALA A 41 -5.37 3.10 -3.30
CA ALA A 41 -4.45 3.87 -4.15
C ALA A 41 -4.75 5.37 -4.19
N SER A 42 -5.86 5.82 -3.61
CA SER A 42 -6.30 7.22 -3.65
C SER A 42 -7.15 7.61 -2.45
N LYS A 43 -7.36 8.92 -2.27
CA LYS A 43 -8.33 9.48 -1.31
C LYS A 43 -9.74 8.88 -1.46
N THR A 44 -10.23 8.72 -2.69
CA THR A 44 -11.60 8.25 -2.94
C THR A 44 -11.78 6.79 -2.52
N GLU A 45 -10.76 5.95 -2.69
CA GLU A 45 -10.77 4.56 -2.22
C GLU A 45 -10.72 4.49 -0.70
N ILE A 46 -9.90 5.32 -0.04
CA ILE A 46 -9.89 5.43 1.44
C ILE A 46 -11.29 5.85 1.95
N GLN A 47 -11.90 6.85 1.33
CA GLN A 47 -13.26 7.30 1.66
C GLN A 47 -14.30 6.19 1.51
N LEU A 48 -14.25 5.45 0.40
CA LEU A 48 -15.17 4.33 0.16
C LEU A 48 -15.06 3.29 1.27
N VAL A 49 -13.83 2.86 1.59
CA VAL A 49 -13.58 1.83 2.60
C VAL A 49 -13.99 2.32 4.00
N GLN A 50 -13.64 3.55 4.38
CA GLN A 50 -14.04 4.12 5.67
C GLN A 50 -15.55 4.35 5.78
N SER A 51 -16.24 4.72 4.68
CA SER A 51 -17.70 4.88 4.67
C SER A 51 -18.48 3.60 4.97
N LEU A 52 -17.81 2.44 4.87
CA LEU A 52 -18.34 1.13 5.22
C LEU A 52 -17.98 0.70 6.65
N GLY A 53 -17.40 1.59 7.45
CA GLY A 53 -17.03 1.34 8.85
C GLY A 53 -15.75 0.51 9.01
N VAL A 54 -14.93 0.36 7.97
CA VAL A 54 -13.66 -0.35 8.07
C VAL A 54 -12.65 0.53 8.82
N PRO A 55 -12.01 0.02 9.88
CA PRO A 55 -11.11 0.82 10.69
C PRO A 55 -9.75 1.02 9.98
N PRO A 56 -9.01 2.12 10.26
CA PRO A 56 -7.82 2.50 9.49
C PRO A 56 -6.68 1.48 9.50
N GLU A 57 -6.54 0.66 10.54
CA GLU A 57 -5.53 -0.39 10.64
C GLU A 57 -5.71 -1.53 9.62
N ARG A 58 -6.91 -1.64 9.04
CA ARG A 58 -7.20 -2.56 7.92
C ARG A 58 -6.97 -1.91 6.55
N ILE A 59 -6.38 -0.72 6.50
CA ILE A 59 -6.07 0.00 5.26
C ILE A 59 -4.55 0.14 5.13
N ILE A 60 -4.02 -0.26 3.97
CA ILE A 60 -2.70 0.14 3.51
C ILE A 60 -2.87 1.08 2.31
N TYR A 61 -2.26 2.27 2.38
CA TYR A 61 -2.22 3.18 1.24
C TYR A 61 -1.04 2.82 0.34
N ALA A 62 -1.21 1.79 -0.50
CA ALA A 62 -0.11 1.19 -1.25
C ALA A 62 0.19 1.85 -2.61
N ASN A 63 -0.04 3.17 -2.73
CA ASN A 63 0.48 3.97 -3.84
C ASN A 63 1.84 4.57 -3.45
N PRO A 64 2.95 4.23 -4.14
CA PRO A 64 4.28 4.76 -3.80
C PRO A 64 4.44 6.26 -4.04
N CYS A 65 3.67 6.86 -4.96
CA CYS A 65 3.80 8.25 -5.38
C CYS A 65 2.48 9.01 -5.17
N LYS A 66 2.31 9.61 -3.99
CA LYS A 66 1.01 10.18 -3.56
C LYS A 66 1.00 11.71 -3.67
N GLN A 67 -0.13 12.32 -4.03
CA GLN A 67 -0.25 13.77 -3.94
C GLN A 67 -0.18 14.22 -2.47
N VAL A 68 0.51 15.33 -2.17
CA VAL A 68 0.69 15.82 -0.79
C VAL A 68 -0.65 16.05 -0.07
N SER A 69 -1.66 16.58 -0.77
CA SER A 69 -3.01 16.75 -0.24
C SER A 69 -3.67 15.43 0.16
N GLN A 70 -3.40 14.34 -0.56
CA GLN A 70 -3.91 13.01 -0.24
C GLN A 70 -3.13 12.35 0.90
N ILE A 71 -1.83 12.63 1.04
CA ILE A 71 -1.05 12.23 2.22
C ILE A 71 -1.63 12.88 3.48
N LYS A 72 -1.91 14.20 3.44
CA LYS A 72 -2.57 14.91 4.54
C LYS A 72 -3.95 14.33 4.86
N TYR A 73 -4.71 13.96 3.83
CA TYR A 73 -6.00 13.32 4.02
C TYR A 73 -5.86 11.98 4.78
N ALA A 74 -4.91 11.12 4.36
CA ALA A 74 -4.64 9.87 5.06
C ALA A 74 -4.26 10.11 6.53
N ALA A 75 -3.37 11.08 6.80
CA ALA A 75 -2.99 11.48 8.16
C ALA A 75 -4.19 11.92 9.01
N ASN A 76 -5.02 12.82 8.47
CA ASN A 76 -6.19 13.36 9.17
C ASN A 76 -7.28 12.31 9.45
N ASN A 77 -7.28 11.19 8.72
CA ASN A 77 -8.26 10.10 8.87
C ASN A 77 -7.63 8.83 9.45
N GLY A 78 -6.46 8.94 10.09
CA GLY A 78 -5.82 7.86 10.85
C GLY A 78 -5.22 6.72 10.03
N VAL A 79 -5.10 6.85 8.71
CA VAL A 79 -4.44 5.84 7.87
C VAL A 79 -2.93 6.00 7.99
N GLN A 80 -2.32 5.11 8.78
CA GLN A 80 -0.90 5.21 9.15
C GLN A 80 0.04 4.52 8.16
N MET A 81 -0.37 3.40 7.57
CA MET A 81 0.51 2.56 6.75
C MET A 81 0.48 3.00 5.29
N MET A 82 1.63 3.38 4.74
CA MET A 82 1.77 3.82 3.34
C MET A 82 3.03 3.27 2.69
N THR A 83 3.00 3.06 1.37
CA THR A 83 4.20 2.64 0.63
C THR A 83 5.01 3.82 0.11
N PHE A 84 6.30 3.60 -0.16
CA PHE A 84 7.19 4.54 -0.83
C PHE A 84 8.32 3.79 -1.55
N ASP A 85 8.95 4.42 -2.53
CA ASP A 85 10.12 3.90 -3.26
C ASP A 85 11.10 4.99 -3.71
N SER A 86 10.95 6.23 -3.21
CA SER A 86 11.80 7.36 -3.58
C SER A 86 12.05 8.33 -2.42
N GLU A 87 13.15 9.08 -2.50
CA GLU A 87 13.51 10.09 -1.50
C GLU A 87 12.53 11.27 -1.49
N VAL A 88 12.02 11.66 -2.65
CA VAL A 88 11.00 12.73 -2.74
C VAL A 88 9.74 12.35 -1.96
N GLU A 89 9.36 11.07 -1.97
CA GLU A 89 8.24 10.60 -1.17
C GLU A 89 8.52 10.72 0.34
N LEU A 90 9.75 10.39 0.79
CA LEU A 90 10.15 10.60 2.18
C LEU A 90 10.04 12.07 2.59
N MET A 91 10.51 13.00 1.75
CA MET A 91 10.39 14.44 2.02
C MET A 91 8.93 14.90 2.15
N LYS A 92 8.04 14.34 1.31
CA LYS A 92 6.60 14.64 1.37
C LYS A 92 5.98 14.10 2.66
N VAL A 93 6.33 12.87 3.06
CA VAL A 93 5.86 12.25 4.30
C VAL A 93 6.37 13.00 5.52
N ALA A 94 7.66 13.36 5.58
CA ALA A 94 8.24 14.15 6.66
C ALA A 94 7.43 15.44 6.95
N ARG A 95 6.95 16.11 5.89
CA ARG A 95 6.17 17.35 6.01
C ARG A 95 4.69 17.12 6.31
N ALA A 96 4.07 16.11 5.69
CA ALA A 96 2.60 15.99 5.66
C ALA A 96 2.04 14.89 6.56
N HIS A 97 2.83 13.87 6.90
CA HIS A 97 2.44 12.75 7.76
C HIS A 97 3.67 12.16 8.48
N PRO A 98 4.33 12.93 9.37
CA PRO A 98 5.61 12.53 9.98
C PRO A 98 5.53 11.29 10.87
N LYS A 99 4.33 10.88 11.28
CA LYS A 99 4.09 9.69 12.12
C LYS A 99 3.65 8.46 11.31
N ALA A 100 3.70 8.53 9.98
CA ALA A 100 3.38 7.41 9.12
C ALA A 100 4.29 6.21 9.39
N LYS A 101 3.75 5.01 9.19
CA LYS A 101 4.50 3.76 9.19
C LYS A 101 4.77 3.36 7.75
N LEU A 102 5.98 3.59 7.28
CA LEU A 102 6.31 3.40 5.87
C LEU A 102 6.70 1.97 5.54
N VAL A 103 6.26 1.50 4.38
CA VAL A 103 6.61 0.20 3.82
C VAL A 103 7.38 0.45 2.53
N LEU A 104 8.65 0.08 2.49
CA LEU A 104 9.50 0.29 1.33
C LEU A 104 9.11 -0.68 0.21
N ARG A 105 8.80 -0.17 -0.99
CA ARG A 105 8.49 -1.01 -2.15
C ARG A 105 9.77 -1.27 -2.96
N ILE A 106 10.11 -2.54 -3.13
CA ILE A 106 11.29 -2.96 -3.90
C ILE A 106 10.91 -3.42 -5.31
N ALA A 107 11.89 -3.33 -6.20
CA ALA A 107 11.82 -3.81 -7.56
C ALA A 107 11.75 -5.35 -7.63
N THR A 108 11.06 -5.87 -8.66
CA THR A 108 10.96 -7.31 -8.96
C THR A 108 11.17 -7.56 -10.44
N ASP A 109 11.69 -8.73 -10.81
CA ASP A 109 11.64 -9.16 -12.20
C ASP A 109 10.17 -9.45 -12.60
N ASP A 110 9.60 -8.57 -13.41
CA ASP A 110 8.24 -8.67 -13.95
C ASP A 110 8.23 -8.95 -15.46
N SER A 111 9.37 -9.42 -16.01
CA SER A 111 9.54 -9.66 -17.45
C SER A 111 8.47 -10.58 -18.04
N LYS A 112 7.96 -11.53 -17.26
CA LYS A 112 6.94 -12.52 -17.62
C LYS A 112 5.52 -12.17 -17.16
N ALA A 113 5.31 -10.99 -16.57
CA ALA A 113 3.97 -10.56 -16.17
C ALA A 113 3.24 -9.88 -17.33
N VAL A 114 1.92 -10.08 -17.41
CA VAL A 114 1.05 -9.42 -18.40
C VAL A 114 1.09 -7.90 -18.24
N CYS A 115 1.09 -7.40 -17.00
CA CYS A 115 1.26 -5.97 -16.72
C CYS A 115 2.55 -5.75 -15.93
N ARG A 116 3.53 -5.13 -16.60
CA ARG A 116 4.80 -4.72 -16.01
C ARG A 116 4.62 -3.44 -15.19
N LEU A 117 4.97 -3.50 -13.91
CA LEU A 117 4.86 -2.39 -12.96
C LEU A 117 6.21 -1.92 -12.44
N ASN A 118 7.27 -2.72 -12.61
CA ASN A 118 8.60 -2.45 -12.08
C ASN A 118 9.28 -1.27 -12.80
N VAL A 119 8.98 -1.06 -14.09
CA VAL A 119 9.44 0.12 -14.84
C VAL A 119 8.95 1.43 -14.21
N LYS A 120 7.83 1.38 -13.50
CA LYS A 120 7.18 2.56 -12.91
C LYS A 120 7.42 2.68 -11.40
N PHE A 121 7.55 1.56 -10.69
CA PHE A 121 7.60 1.51 -9.23
C PHE A 121 8.53 0.43 -8.72
N GLY A 122 9.19 0.70 -7.59
CA GLY A 122 10.07 -0.24 -6.91
C GLY A 122 11.53 0.23 -6.89
N ALA A 123 12.08 0.35 -5.69
CA ALA A 123 13.48 0.68 -5.51
C ALA A 123 14.37 -0.54 -5.79
N THR A 124 15.51 -0.33 -6.45
CA THR A 124 16.57 -1.35 -6.50
C THR A 124 17.12 -1.62 -5.09
N LEU A 125 17.84 -2.72 -4.88
CA LEU A 125 18.46 -2.98 -3.57
C LEU A 125 19.48 -1.90 -3.17
N ARG A 126 20.21 -1.34 -4.15
CA ARG A 126 21.14 -0.22 -3.90
C ARG A 126 20.40 1.03 -3.45
N THR A 127 19.35 1.41 -4.18
CA THR A 127 18.49 2.54 -3.83
C THR A 127 17.81 2.33 -2.48
N SER A 128 17.36 1.11 -2.19
CA SER A 128 16.68 0.74 -0.94
C SER A 128 17.54 1.03 0.28
N ARG A 129 18.84 0.74 0.22
CA ARG A 129 19.79 1.08 1.29
C ARG A 129 19.81 2.59 1.56
N LEU A 130 19.98 3.40 0.51
CA LEU A 130 20.02 4.86 0.62
C LEU A 130 18.70 5.42 1.18
N LEU A 131 17.56 4.84 0.78
CA LEU A 131 16.25 5.23 1.29
C LEU A 131 16.07 4.93 2.78
N LEU A 132 16.60 3.82 3.28
CA LEU A 132 16.56 3.47 4.70
C LEU A 132 17.42 4.44 5.53
N GLU A 133 18.63 4.75 5.06
CA GLU A 133 19.53 5.74 5.67
C GLU A 133 18.83 7.11 5.71
N ARG A 134 18.25 7.54 4.57
CA ARG A 134 17.54 8.81 4.47
C ARG A 134 16.28 8.89 5.33
N ALA A 135 15.51 7.81 5.42
CA ALA A 135 14.34 7.76 6.30
C ALA A 135 14.76 7.92 7.77
N LYS A 136 15.89 7.31 8.16
CA LYS A 136 16.45 7.43 9.51
C LYS A 136 16.88 8.86 9.82
N GLU A 137 17.56 9.54 8.90
CA GLU A 137 17.93 10.96 9.02
C GLU A 137 16.71 11.87 9.21
N LEU A 138 15.62 11.56 8.50
CA LEU A 138 14.35 12.32 8.58
C LEU A 138 13.47 11.92 9.77
N ASN A 139 13.93 11.01 10.65
CA ASN A 139 13.17 10.46 11.77
C ASN A 139 11.82 9.82 11.36
N ILE A 140 11.78 9.19 10.18
CA ILE A 140 10.62 8.46 9.68
C ILE A 140 10.76 6.97 10.03
N ASP A 141 9.65 6.35 10.44
CA ASP A 141 9.61 4.93 10.78
C ASP A 141 9.31 4.05 9.56
N VAL A 142 10.27 3.20 9.19
CA VAL A 142 10.12 2.20 8.12
C VAL A 142 9.90 0.84 8.79
N VAL A 143 8.70 0.28 8.60
CA VAL A 143 8.23 -0.90 9.36
C VAL A 143 8.21 -2.19 8.54
N GLY A 144 8.54 -2.12 7.25
CA GLY A 144 8.51 -3.32 6.41
C GLY A 144 8.85 -3.07 4.95
N VAL A 145 8.67 -4.13 4.16
CA VAL A 145 8.95 -4.18 2.73
C VAL A 145 7.71 -4.70 2.00
N SER A 146 7.52 -4.20 0.78
CA SER A 146 6.50 -4.68 -0.16
C SER A 146 7.10 -4.87 -1.54
N PHE A 147 6.44 -5.67 -2.37
CA PHE A 147 6.77 -5.83 -3.77
C PHE A 147 5.53 -6.25 -4.55
N HIS A 148 5.60 -6.17 -5.87
CA HIS A 148 4.52 -6.64 -6.74
C HIS A 148 5.11 -7.24 -8.01
N VAL A 149 5.08 -8.57 -8.12
CA VAL A 149 5.68 -9.35 -9.23
C VAL A 149 5.11 -9.04 -10.62
N GLY A 150 3.96 -8.37 -10.66
CA GLY A 150 3.27 -7.96 -11.87
C GLY A 150 1.90 -8.62 -11.95
N SER A 151 0.96 -7.97 -12.64
CA SER A 151 -0.39 -8.54 -12.79
C SER A 151 -0.34 -9.66 -13.83
N GLY A 152 -0.96 -10.80 -13.52
CA GLY A 152 -0.90 -11.98 -14.39
C GLY A 152 0.50 -12.56 -14.52
N CYS A 153 1.24 -12.67 -13.40
CA CYS A 153 2.54 -13.35 -13.37
C CYS A 153 2.42 -14.81 -13.86
N THR A 154 3.42 -15.26 -14.62
CA THR A 154 3.59 -16.64 -15.11
C THR A 154 4.94 -17.20 -14.74
#